data_AF-A0A0C2F6B7-F1
#
_entry.id   AF-A0A0C2F6B7-F1
#
_cell.length_a   1.000
_cell.length_b   1.000
_cell.length_c   1.000
_cell.angle_alpha   90.00
_cell.angle_beta   90.00
_cell.angle_gamma   90.00
#
_symmetry.space_group_name_H-M   'P 1'
#
loop_
_entity.id
_entity.type
_entity.pdbx_description
1 polymer ?
#
loop_
_entity_poly.entity_id
_entity_poly.type
_entity_poly.pdbx_seq_one_letter_code
_entity_poly.pdbx_strand_id
1 'polypeptide(L)'
;SPYVGVYSYAGLHCVVIKGYSKSAGYQPGYSFDDNRFRNTWNAVYLEGSWRFVQCNWGARHLVNAKDSDSENRSDGNLRYEYDDHYFMTDPEEFIYEFLPHDPNWQLLPRPITLKQFERIPFVRSLFFKYGLSFVDNRLESTLYTDKTGATSVAIRLPEKSGDSLIFHYNLKFFDSEENTINGLSLKRFVMQSVSNGVVTFRVHAPSTRPLLLDIFAN
;
A
#
# COMPACT_ATOMS: atom_id res chain seq x y z
N SER A 1 7.34 20.82 -26.88
CA SER A 1 8.06 20.71 -25.60
C SER A 1 7.04 20.83 -24.49
N PRO A 2 6.60 19.75 -23.82
CA PRO A 2 5.56 19.89 -22.81
C PRO A 2 6.21 20.22 -21.47
N TYR A 3 5.87 21.41 -21.01
CA TYR A 3 6.31 22.16 -19.85
C TYR A 3 6.30 21.36 -18.54
N VAL A 4 7.49 21.10 -17.99
CA VAL A 4 7.69 20.83 -16.57
C VAL A 4 7.78 22.19 -15.88
N GLY A 5 6.75 22.56 -15.11
CA GLY A 5 6.77 23.80 -14.33
C GLY A 5 7.74 23.67 -13.17
N VAL A 6 8.91 24.30 -13.28
CA VAL A 6 9.86 24.44 -12.15
C VAL A 6 9.45 25.70 -11.39
N TYR A 7 9.05 25.55 -10.14
CA TYR A 7 8.76 26.67 -9.25
C TYR A 7 9.91 26.82 -8.25
N SER A 8 10.36 28.05 -8.04
CA SER A 8 11.30 28.39 -6.97
C SER A 8 10.55 29.19 -5.91
N TYR A 9 10.29 28.56 -4.77
CA TYR A 9 9.82 29.26 -3.58
C TYR A 9 10.85 29.05 -2.48
N ALA A 10 11.29 30.14 -1.84
CA ALA A 10 12.38 30.12 -0.84
C ALA A 10 13.73 29.54 -1.32
N GLY A 11 14.02 29.54 -2.63
CA GLY A 11 15.27 28.99 -3.19
C GLY A 11 15.24 27.46 -3.42
N LEU A 12 14.11 26.81 -3.16
CA LEU A 12 13.93 25.38 -3.41
C LEU A 12 13.37 25.14 -4.82
N HIS A 13 14.07 24.33 -5.61
CA HIS A 13 13.54 23.88 -6.90
C HIS A 13 12.43 22.86 -6.67
N CYS A 14 11.25 23.13 -7.20
CA CYS A 14 10.08 22.28 -7.09
C CYS A 14 9.52 21.93 -8.48
N VAL A 15 9.15 20.67 -8.69
CA VAL A 15 8.52 20.18 -9.92
C VAL A 15 7.20 19.50 -9.60
N VAL A 16 6.16 19.85 -10.37
CA VAL A 16 4.88 19.16 -10.35
C VAL A 16 4.95 17.92 -11.26
N ILE A 17 4.79 16.74 -10.68
CA ILE A 17 4.79 15.44 -11.35
C ILE A 17 3.34 14.98 -11.53
N LYS A 18 3.03 14.50 -12.74
CA LYS A 18 1.74 13.86 -13.06
C LYS A 18 1.95 12.37 -13.28
N GLY A 19 1.00 11.57 -12.84
CA GLY A 19 1.10 10.12 -12.94
C GLY A 19 -0.16 9.40 -12.50
N TYR A 20 0.00 8.13 -12.18
CA TYR A 20 -1.00 7.28 -11.57
C TYR A 20 -0.69 7.07 -10.09
N SER A 21 -1.72 6.85 -9.28
CA SER A 21 -1.56 6.40 -7.89
C SER A 21 -2.56 5.33 -7.54
N LYS A 22 -2.17 4.38 -6.69
CA LYS A 22 -3.09 3.40 -6.09
C LYS A 22 -3.90 4.03 -4.95
N SER A 23 -4.71 5.03 -5.31
CA SER A 23 -5.51 5.86 -4.41
C SER A 23 -6.73 5.13 -3.83
N ALA A 24 -7.55 5.85 -3.06
CA ALA A 24 -8.80 5.31 -2.50
C ALA A 24 -9.65 4.65 -3.59
N GLY A 25 -10.09 3.42 -3.35
CA GLY A 25 -10.86 2.62 -4.30
C GLY A 25 -10.02 1.76 -5.26
N TYR A 26 -8.69 1.88 -5.26
CA TYR A 26 -7.83 0.93 -5.97
C TYR A 26 -7.85 -0.44 -5.28
N GLN A 27 -7.96 -1.51 -6.06
CA GLN A 27 -7.78 -2.89 -5.60
C GLN A 27 -6.60 -3.55 -6.33
N PRO A 28 -5.86 -4.48 -5.67
CA PRO A 28 -4.74 -5.20 -6.27
C PRO A 28 -5.10 -5.82 -7.63
N GLY A 29 -4.29 -5.57 -8.66
CA GLY A 29 -4.50 -6.12 -10.01
C GLY A 29 -5.43 -5.31 -10.91
N TYR A 30 -5.99 -4.19 -10.45
CA TYR A 30 -6.69 -3.25 -11.34
C TYR A 30 -5.73 -2.60 -12.34
N SER A 31 -6.18 -2.48 -13.58
CA SER A 31 -5.51 -1.73 -14.64
C SER A 31 -5.80 -0.22 -14.54
N PHE A 32 -4.91 0.58 -15.12
CA PHE A 32 -5.04 2.04 -15.17
C PHE A 32 -5.52 2.52 -16.55
N ASP A 33 -6.58 1.89 -17.07
CA ASP A 33 -7.11 2.13 -18.42
C ASP A 33 -7.89 3.45 -18.55
N ASP A 34 -8.26 4.07 -17.43
CA ASP A 34 -9.05 5.31 -17.39
C ASP A 34 -8.44 6.38 -16.47
N ASN A 35 -9.21 7.44 -16.21
CA ASN A 35 -8.75 8.60 -15.46
C ASN A 35 -8.96 8.49 -13.94
N ARG A 36 -9.56 7.40 -13.41
CA ARG A 36 -9.94 7.29 -11.99
C ARG A 36 -8.77 7.40 -11.02
N PHE A 37 -7.59 6.99 -11.46
CA PHE A 37 -6.40 6.90 -10.63
C PHE A 37 -5.29 7.88 -11.04
N ARG A 38 -5.60 8.86 -11.89
CA ARG A 38 -4.66 9.94 -12.21
C ARG A 38 -4.45 10.81 -10.97
N ASN A 39 -3.20 11.16 -10.73
CA ASN A 39 -2.81 11.96 -9.58
C ASN A 39 -1.67 12.92 -9.92
N THR A 40 -1.39 13.86 -9.01
CA THR A 40 -0.34 14.86 -9.14
C THR A 40 0.32 15.07 -7.80
N TRP A 41 1.65 15.22 -7.82
CA TRP A 41 2.47 15.44 -6.63
C TRP A 41 3.67 16.29 -6.93
N ASN A 42 4.46 16.60 -5.91
CA ASN A 42 5.64 17.44 -6.07
C ASN A 42 6.90 16.61 -5.87
N ALA A 43 7.98 17.03 -6.54
CA ALA A 43 9.33 16.71 -6.14
C ALA A 43 10.08 18.01 -5.85
N VAL A 44 10.89 17.99 -4.80
CA VAL A 44 11.73 19.13 -4.39
C VAL A 44 13.20 18.72 -4.45
N TYR A 45 14.08 19.63 -4.84
CA TYR A 45 15.52 19.40 -4.83
C TYR A 45 16.13 19.84 -3.51
N LEU A 46 16.68 18.89 -2.75
CA LEU A 46 17.25 19.10 -1.42
C LEU A 46 18.58 18.33 -1.33
N GLU A 47 19.61 19.00 -0.79
CA GLU A 47 20.92 18.39 -0.50
C GLU A 47 21.54 17.59 -1.66
N GLY A 48 21.38 18.09 -2.89
CA GLY A 48 21.95 17.45 -4.08
C GLY A 48 21.07 16.39 -4.74
N SER A 49 19.86 16.13 -4.23
CA SER A 49 18.96 15.08 -4.73
C SER A 49 17.49 15.51 -4.80
N TRP A 50 16.71 14.86 -5.67
CA TRP A 50 15.26 15.06 -5.73
C TRP A 50 14.54 14.18 -4.69
N ARG A 51 13.53 14.74 -4.04
CA ARG A 51 12.71 14.07 -3.01
C ARG A 51 11.23 14.27 -3.30
N PHE A 52 10.42 13.22 -3.18
CA PHE A 52 8.97 13.32 -3.37
C PHE A 52 8.27 13.99 -2.19
N VAL A 53 7.21 14.73 -2.46
CA VAL A 53 6.37 15.39 -1.46
C VAL A 53 4.90 15.23 -1.85
N GLN A 54 4.14 14.60 -0.95
CA GLN A 54 2.72 14.29 -1.11
C GLN A 54 1.88 14.83 0.06
N CYS A 55 1.63 16.15 0.04
CA CYS A 55 0.96 16.85 1.15
C CYS A 55 -0.46 16.33 1.44
N ASN A 56 -1.21 15.91 0.42
CA ASN A 56 -2.59 15.43 0.58
C ASN A 56 -2.67 14.04 1.26
N TRP A 57 -1.59 13.27 1.23
CA TRP A 57 -1.52 11.93 1.81
C TRP A 57 -0.87 11.94 3.19
N GLY A 58 0.12 12.81 3.42
CA GLY A 58 0.74 13.01 4.73
C GLY A 58 -0.16 13.68 5.78
N ALA A 59 -1.29 14.28 5.37
CA ALA A 59 -2.25 14.95 6.26
C ALA A 59 -3.40 14.05 6.76
N ARG A 60 -3.33 12.73 6.53
CA ARG A 60 -4.48 11.83 6.77
C ARG A 60 -4.73 11.61 8.27
N HIS A 61 -5.97 11.88 8.67
CA HIS A 61 -6.50 11.65 10.01
C HIS A 61 -6.63 10.15 10.34
N LEU A 62 -6.21 9.73 11.53
CA LEU A 62 -6.67 8.48 12.13
C LEU A 62 -7.99 8.78 12.87
N VAL A 63 -9.13 8.43 12.26
CA VAL A 63 -10.39 8.37 12.99
C VAL A 63 -10.49 6.99 13.64
N ASN A 64 -10.04 6.89 14.89
CA ASN A 64 -10.54 5.84 15.77
C ASN A 64 -11.93 6.25 16.23
N ALA A 65 -12.97 5.74 15.57
CA ALA A 65 -14.30 5.61 16.16
C ALA A 65 -15.13 4.59 15.36
N LYS A 66 -14.89 3.30 15.62
CA LYS A 66 -16.04 2.43 15.84
C LYS A 66 -16.33 2.52 17.33
N ASP A 67 -17.17 3.46 17.71
CA ASP A 67 -17.99 3.29 18.90
C ASP A 67 -19.43 3.67 18.54
N SER A 68 -20.27 2.67 18.77
CA SER A 68 -21.71 2.66 18.77
C SER A 68 -22.34 3.88 19.45
N ASP A 69 -23.49 4.30 18.93
CA ASP A 69 -24.60 4.96 19.62
C ASP A 69 -24.27 5.59 20.99
N SER A 70 -23.88 6.85 21.00
CA SER A 70 -24.26 7.75 22.09
C SER A 70 -24.18 9.21 21.64
N GLU A 71 -25.33 9.87 21.72
CA GLU A 71 -25.45 11.32 21.67
C GLU A 71 -24.73 11.92 22.90
N ASN A 72 -23.48 12.36 22.74
CA ASN A 72 -22.88 13.43 23.55
C ASN A 72 -21.55 13.86 22.92
N ARG A 73 -21.60 14.93 22.11
CA ARG A 73 -20.42 15.55 21.50
C ARG A 73 -19.70 16.42 22.52
N SER A 74 -18.60 15.90 23.08
CA SER A 74 -17.51 16.73 23.58
C SER A 74 -16.22 16.30 22.88
N ASP A 75 -15.73 17.18 21.99
CA ASP A 75 -14.36 17.30 21.47
C ASP A 75 -13.49 16.02 21.51
N GLY A 76 -13.84 15.05 20.67
CA GLY A 76 -13.21 13.72 20.63
C GLY A 76 -11.95 13.70 19.77
N ASN A 77 -10.81 14.10 20.34
CA ASN A 77 -9.45 13.64 20.03
C ASN A 77 -9.15 13.27 18.56
N LEU A 78 -9.14 14.27 17.67
CA LEU A 78 -8.53 14.16 16.35
C LEU A 78 -7.00 14.04 16.52
N ARG A 79 -6.48 12.80 16.61
CA ARG A 79 -5.04 12.57 16.54
C ARG A 79 -4.58 12.71 15.09
N TYR A 80 -3.98 13.86 14.79
CA TYR A 80 -3.15 14.03 13.61
C TYR A 80 -1.85 13.25 13.83
N GLU A 81 -1.77 12.05 13.25
CA GLU A 81 -0.46 11.43 13.02
C GLU A 81 0.00 11.86 11.64
N TYR A 82 1.08 12.65 11.59
CA TYR A 82 1.76 12.94 10.33
C TYR A 82 2.44 11.67 9.87
N ASP A 83 2.17 11.29 8.62
CA ASP A 83 2.85 10.17 7.99
C ASP A 83 4.03 10.72 7.18
N ASP A 84 5.20 10.78 7.85
CA ASP A 84 6.46 11.22 7.26
C ASP A 84 6.83 10.43 6.00
N HIS A 85 6.25 9.24 5.80
CA HIS A 85 6.41 8.48 4.57
C HIS A 85 6.01 9.26 3.32
N TYR A 86 5.14 10.27 3.38
CA TYR A 86 4.78 11.09 2.21
C TYR A 86 5.63 12.35 2.06
N PHE A 87 6.66 12.50 2.89
CA PHE A 87 7.65 13.58 2.84
C PHE A 87 9.04 12.96 2.70
N MET A 88 9.63 13.07 1.51
CA MET A 88 10.98 12.59 1.22
C MET A 88 11.15 11.07 1.25
N THR A 89 10.10 10.33 0.87
CA THR A 89 10.15 8.87 0.65
C THR A 89 11.25 8.47 -0.31
N ASP A 90 11.92 7.36 -0.02
CA ASP A 90 12.83 6.75 -0.98
C ASP A 90 12.05 6.30 -2.23
N PRO A 91 12.60 6.49 -3.45
CA PRO A 91 11.94 6.12 -4.69
C PRO A 91 11.49 4.65 -4.77
N GLU A 92 12.27 3.75 -4.17
CA GLU A 92 12.02 2.31 -4.08
C GLU A 92 10.77 1.96 -3.27
N GLU A 93 10.40 2.81 -2.31
CA GLU A 93 9.17 2.65 -1.56
C GLU A 93 8.02 3.42 -2.21
N PHE A 94 8.27 4.64 -2.68
CA PHE A 94 7.27 5.53 -3.28
C PHE A 94 6.60 4.89 -4.52
N ILE A 95 7.37 4.15 -5.31
CA ILE A 95 6.89 3.47 -6.52
C ILE A 95 5.82 2.41 -6.23
N TYR A 96 5.66 1.94 -4.98
CA TYR A 96 4.58 1.02 -4.62
C TYR A 96 3.20 1.66 -4.71
N GLU A 97 3.12 2.99 -4.55
CA GLU A 97 1.86 3.73 -4.52
C GLU A 97 1.71 4.72 -5.67
N PHE A 98 2.82 5.25 -6.23
CA PHE A 98 2.79 6.31 -7.24
C PHE A 98 3.69 6.02 -8.43
N LEU A 99 3.12 6.05 -9.64
CA LEU A 99 3.83 5.88 -10.91
C LEU A 99 3.79 7.16 -11.75
N PRO A 100 4.90 7.92 -11.87
CA PRO A 100 5.01 9.04 -12.79
C PRO A 100 4.74 8.65 -14.25
N HIS A 101 4.15 9.56 -15.03
CA HIS A 101 4.02 9.38 -16.49
C HIS A 101 5.36 9.45 -17.21
N ASP A 102 6.27 10.31 -16.75
CA ASP A 102 7.64 10.40 -17.25
C ASP A 102 8.55 9.47 -16.41
N PRO A 103 9.12 8.41 -17.00
CA PRO A 103 9.96 7.45 -16.28
C PRO A 103 11.16 8.07 -15.56
N ASN A 104 11.67 9.23 -16.01
CA ASN A 104 12.79 9.91 -15.33
C ASN A 104 12.41 10.37 -13.92
N TRP A 105 11.14 10.70 -13.71
CA TRP A 105 10.61 11.11 -12.42
C TRP A 105 10.30 9.94 -11.50
N GLN A 106 10.60 8.70 -11.90
CA GLN A 106 10.60 7.57 -10.96
C GLN A 106 11.80 7.64 -10.04
N LEU A 107 12.89 8.31 -10.45
CA LEU A 107 14.15 8.41 -9.70
C LEU A 107 14.79 7.04 -9.36
N LEU A 108 14.30 5.96 -9.98
CA LEU A 108 14.84 4.62 -9.84
C LEU A 108 16.00 4.40 -10.80
N PRO A 109 17.02 3.61 -10.41
CA PRO A 109 18.07 3.18 -11.32
C PRO A 109 17.53 2.40 -12.53
N ARG A 110 16.39 1.71 -12.35
CA ARG A 110 15.67 0.97 -13.40
C ARG A 110 14.18 1.29 -13.30
N PRO A 111 13.70 2.25 -14.11
CA PRO A 111 12.27 2.58 -14.14
C PRO A 111 11.41 1.38 -14.52
N ILE A 112 10.24 1.27 -13.89
CA ILE A 112 9.24 0.25 -14.18
C ILE A 112 8.17 0.78 -15.15
N THR A 113 7.57 -0.14 -15.89
CA THR A 113 6.42 0.12 -16.77
C THR A 113 5.10 0.15 -16.00
N LEU A 114 4.05 0.71 -16.60
CA LEU A 114 2.70 0.67 -16.02
C LEU A 114 2.23 -0.76 -15.71
N LYS A 115 2.47 -1.70 -16.63
CA LYS A 115 2.14 -3.12 -16.44
C LYS A 115 2.88 -3.76 -15.26
N GLN A 116 4.10 -3.33 -14.97
CA GLN A 116 4.83 -3.79 -13.79
C GLN A 116 4.24 -3.16 -12.53
N PHE A 117 3.94 -1.85 -12.54
CA PHE A 117 3.29 -1.15 -11.43
C PHE A 117 1.92 -1.72 -11.05
N GLU A 118 1.13 -2.16 -12.04
CA GLU A 118 -0.14 -2.87 -11.82
C GLU A 118 0.04 -4.19 -11.07
N ARG A 119 1.19 -4.84 -11.24
CA ARG A 119 1.50 -6.16 -10.70
C ARG A 119 2.27 -6.14 -9.38
N ILE A 120 2.91 -5.04 -9.01
CA ILE A 120 3.60 -5.00 -7.70
C ILE A 120 2.58 -5.09 -6.56
N PRO A 121 2.93 -5.76 -5.45
CA PRO A 121 2.05 -5.89 -4.28
C PRO A 121 1.51 -4.54 -3.81
N PHE A 122 0.29 -4.55 -3.29
CA PHE A 122 -0.32 -3.33 -2.79
C PHE A 122 -0.04 -3.16 -1.30
N VAL A 123 0.93 -2.32 -0.98
CA VAL A 123 1.28 -1.98 0.41
C VAL A 123 0.97 -0.50 0.70
N ARG A 124 1.12 -0.11 1.96
CA ARG A 124 1.04 1.28 2.41
C ARG A 124 2.27 1.64 3.22
N SER A 125 2.48 2.93 3.46
CA SER A 125 3.46 3.50 4.40
C SER A 125 3.76 2.64 5.64
N LEU A 126 2.75 2.10 6.34
CA LEU A 126 2.97 1.24 7.52
C LEU A 126 3.85 0.01 7.25
N PHE A 127 3.79 -0.56 6.05
CA PHE A 127 4.66 -1.67 5.65
C PHE A 127 6.13 -1.28 5.77
N PHE A 128 6.49 -0.11 5.24
CA PHE A 128 7.85 0.43 5.30
C PHE A 128 8.22 0.95 6.68
N LYS A 129 7.30 1.65 7.35
CA LYS A 129 7.47 2.16 8.72
C LYS A 129 7.82 1.04 9.71
N TYR A 130 7.22 -0.14 9.55
CA TYR A 130 7.51 -1.31 10.36
C TYR A 130 8.70 -2.14 9.85
N GLY A 131 9.43 -1.69 8.83
CA GLY A 131 10.58 -2.40 8.28
C GLY A 131 10.21 -3.78 7.70
N LEU A 132 8.97 -3.94 7.24
CA LEU A 132 8.51 -5.19 6.65
C LEU A 132 9.08 -5.34 5.23
N SER A 133 9.32 -6.58 4.83
CA SER A 133 9.69 -6.90 3.45
C SER A 133 9.05 -8.21 3.02
N PHE A 134 8.84 -8.39 1.71
CA PHE A 134 8.40 -9.69 1.22
C PHE A 134 9.54 -10.70 1.27
N VAL A 135 9.22 -11.97 1.55
CA VAL A 135 10.20 -13.05 1.45
C VAL A 135 10.57 -13.32 -0.01
N ASP A 136 9.57 -13.28 -0.90
CA ASP A 136 9.74 -13.39 -2.34
C ASP A 136 9.77 -12.00 -2.99
N ASN A 137 10.92 -11.62 -3.55
CA ASN A 137 11.11 -10.36 -4.27
C ASN A 137 10.38 -10.33 -5.63
N ARG A 138 9.77 -11.44 -6.05
CA ARG A 138 8.98 -11.57 -7.28
C ARG A 138 7.48 -11.67 -7.00
N LEU A 139 7.07 -11.48 -5.74
CA LEU A 139 5.66 -11.49 -5.36
C LEU A 139 4.89 -10.46 -6.19
N GLU A 140 3.79 -10.88 -6.80
CA GLU A 140 2.87 -10.00 -7.51
C GLU A 140 1.60 -9.73 -6.66
N SER A 141 0.82 -8.71 -7.03
CA SER A 141 -0.43 -8.32 -6.40
C SER A 141 -1.55 -9.36 -6.54
N THR A 142 -1.44 -10.23 -7.54
CA THR A 142 -2.40 -11.29 -7.84
C THR A 142 -1.69 -12.64 -7.75
N LEU A 143 -2.21 -13.51 -6.91
CA LEU A 143 -1.62 -14.82 -6.65
C LEU A 143 -2.55 -15.92 -7.12
N TYR A 144 -1.97 -16.98 -7.67
CA TYR A 144 -2.68 -18.18 -8.08
C TYR A 144 -2.42 -19.30 -7.08
N THR A 145 -3.39 -20.21 -6.97
CA THR A 145 -3.25 -21.39 -6.13
C THR A 145 -2.30 -22.39 -6.76
N ASP A 146 -1.55 -23.10 -5.92
CA ASP A 146 -0.76 -24.24 -6.31
C ASP A 146 -1.66 -25.47 -6.60
N LYS A 147 -1.05 -26.61 -6.93
CA LYS A 147 -1.77 -27.87 -7.21
C LYS A 147 -2.59 -28.39 -6.03
N THR A 148 -2.35 -27.89 -4.82
CA THR A 148 -3.12 -28.24 -3.60
C THR A 148 -4.34 -27.35 -3.41
N GLY A 149 -4.52 -26.32 -4.23
CA GLY A 149 -5.59 -25.33 -4.07
C GLY A 149 -5.26 -24.23 -3.07
N ALA A 150 -4.00 -24.13 -2.63
CA ALA A 150 -3.57 -23.14 -1.66
C ALA A 150 -2.65 -22.09 -2.28
N THR A 151 -2.61 -20.90 -1.69
CA THR A 151 -1.60 -19.87 -2.00
C THR A 151 -1.09 -19.26 -0.71
N SER A 152 0.06 -18.58 -0.74
CA SER A 152 0.68 -18.05 0.48
C SER A 152 1.36 -16.71 0.24
N VAL A 153 1.22 -15.82 1.22
CA VAL A 153 1.99 -14.57 1.33
C VAL A 153 2.88 -14.68 2.55
N ALA A 154 4.18 -14.43 2.36
CA ALA A 154 5.16 -14.45 3.44
C ALA A 154 5.85 -13.08 3.56
N ILE A 155 5.79 -12.50 4.75
CA ILE A 155 6.33 -11.19 5.09
C ILE A 155 7.42 -11.41 6.15
N ARG A 156 8.62 -10.91 5.86
CA ARG A 156 9.75 -10.88 6.78
C ARG A 156 9.58 -9.70 7.74
N LEU A 157 9.79 -10.00 9.01
CA LEU A 157 9.76 -9.07 10.13
C LEU A 157 11.18 -8.55 10.39
N PRO A 158 11.34 -7.31 10.89
CA PRO A 158 12.63 -6.81 11.33
C PRO A 158 13.09 -7.50 12.61
N GLU A 159 14.41 -7.70 12.77
CA GLU A 159 14.99 -8.49 13.87
C GLU A 159 14.67 -7.97 15.29
N LYS A 160 14.36 -6.69 15.47
CA LYS A 160 14.21 -6.06 16.81
C LYS A 160 12.78 -5.64 17.16
N SER A 161 11.99 -5.22 16.17
CA SER A 161 10.60 -4.76 16.35
C SER A 161 9.57 -5.76 15.85
N GLY A 162 9.99 -6.83 15.16
CA GLY A 162 9.10 -7.83 14.59
C GLY A 162 8.29 -8.58 15.64
N ASP A 163 8.90 -8.85 16.80
CA ASP A 163 8.30 -9.66 17.86
C ASP A 163 7.12 -8.97 18.57
N SER A 164 7.01 -7.64 18.46
CA SER A 164 5.89 -6.89 19.04
C SER A 164 4.73 -6.67 18.09
N LEU A 165 4.91 -6.93 16.79
CA LEU A 165 3.87 -6.67 15.79
C LEU A 165 2.76 -7.70 15.87
N ILE A 166 1.54 -7.22 16.04
CA ILE A 166 0.35 -8.06 15.95
C ILE A 166 -0.20 -7.93 14.54
N PHE A 167 -0.41 -9.08 13.89
CA PHE A 167 -1.00 -9.11 12.56
C PHE A 167 -2.47 -9.51 12.61
N HIS A 168 -3.28 -8.72 11.93
CA HIS A 168 -4.68 -9.01 11.66
C HIS A 168 -4.89 -9.15 10.15
N TYR A 169 -5.92 -9.91 9.76
CA TYR A 169 -6.26 -10.05 8.35
C TYR A 169 -7.77 -10.08 8.12
N ASN A 170 -8.16 -9.75 6.89
CA ASN A 170 -9.49 -9.92 6.37
C ASN A 170 -9.43 -10.69 5.05
N LEU A 171 -10.33 -11.65 4.86
CA LEU A 171 -10.49 -12.38 3.61
C LEU A 171 -11.94 -12.26 3.17
N LYS A 172 -12.14 -11.71 1.97
CA LYS A 172 -13.46 -11.53 1.34
C LYS A 172 -13.41 -11.92 -0.13
N PHE A 173 -14.57 -12.09 -0.75
CA PHE A 173 -14.61 -12.17 -2.21
C PHE A 173 -14.14 -10.85 -2.82
N PHE A 174 -13.41 -10.91 -3.92
CA PHE A 174 -12.82 -9.72 -4.54
C PHE A 174 -13.88 -8.75 -5.10
N ASP A 175 -14.98 -9.31 -5.59
CA ASP A 175 -16.08 -8.61 -6.25
C ASP A 175 -17.20 -8.13 -5.30
N SER A 176 -17.08 -8.39 -4.00
CA SER A 176 -18.10 -7.99 -3.02
C SER A 176 -17.53 -7.81 -1.61
N GLU A 177 -18.35 -7.35 -0.67
CA GLU A 177 -17.97 -7.32 0.76
C GLU A 177 -18.31 -8.64 1.48
N GLU A 178 -18.73 -9.67 0.75
CA GLU A 178 -19.08 -10.98 1.32
C GLU A 178 -17.82 -11.70 1.81
N ASN A 179 -17.88 -12.17 3.05
CA ASN A 179 -16.78 -12.87 3.71
C ASN A 179 -17.19 -14.27 4.22
N THR A 180 -18.25 -14.84 3.65
CA THR A 180 -18.79 -16.15 4.03
C THR A 180 -18.97 -17.03 2.80
N ILE A 181 -18.75 -18.34 2.93
CA ILE A 181 -19.07 -19.34 1.92
C ILE A 181 -19.82 -20.50 2.59
N ASN A 182 -21.00 -20.85 2.07
CA ASN A 182 -21.87 -21.88 2.66
C ASN A 182 -22.12 -21.68 4.18
N GLY A 183 -22.31 -20.42 4.61
CA GLY A 183 -22.52 -20.06 6.02
C GLY A 183 -21.25 -20.07 6.89
N LEU A 184 -20.09 -20.43 6.35
CA LEU A 184 -18.81 -20.42 7.06
C LEU A 184 -18.04 -19.14 6.75
N SER A 185 -17.47 -18.50 7.77
CA SER A 185 -16.58 -17.34 7.57
C SER A 185 -15.31 -17.76 6.81
N LEU A 186 -14.92 -16.96 5.82
CA LEU A 186 -13.72 -17.15 5.02
C LEU A 186 -12.43 -17.13 5.85
N LYS A 187 -12.44 -16.50 7.03
CA LYS A 187 -11.31 -16.52 7.98
C LYS A 187 -10.90 -17.94 8.38
N ARG A 188 -11.82 -18.91 8.36
CA ARG A 188 -11.53 -20.32 8.65
C ARG A 188 -10.59 -20.98 7.63
N PHE A 189 -10.42 -20.36 6.46
CA PHE A 189 -9.58 -20.85 5.37
C PHE A 189 -8.24 -20.11 5.26
N VAL A 190 -7.89 -19.32 6.28
CA VAL A 190 -6.59 -18.66 6.38
C VAL A 190 -5.83 -19.22 7.59
N MET A 191 -4.63 -19.71 7.34
CA MET A 191 -3.68 -20.08 8.38
C MET A 191 -2.61 -18.99 8.48
N GLN A 192 -2.58 -18.31 9.61
CA GLN A 192 -1.50 -17.40 9.98
C GLN A 192 -0.50 -18.14 10.86
N SER A 193 0.78 -18.04 10.54
CA SER A 193 1.87 -18.61 11.33
C SER A 193 3.05 -17.64 11.37
N VAL A 194 3.78 -17.64 12.49
CA VAL A 194 5.00 -16.87 12.66
C VAL A 194 6.12 -17.84 13.02
N SER A 195 7.21 -17.80 12.27
CA SER A 195 8.40 -18.63 12.53
C SER A 195 9.63 -17.96 11.93
N ASN A 196 10.75 -17.98 12.66
CA ASN A 196 12.05 -17.48 12.21
C ASN A 196 11.98 -16.05 11.61
N GLY A 197 11.29 -15.12 12.29
CA GLY A 197 11.15 -13.74 11.82
C GLY A 197 10.32 -13.57 10.56
N VAL A 198 9.47 -14.53 10.20
CA VAL A 198 8.57 -14.47 9.05
C VAL A 198 7.14 -14.75 9.51
N VAL A 199 6.21 -13.86 9.15
CA VAL A 199 4.78 -14.13 9.22
C VAL A 199 4.29 -14.64 7.86
N THR A 200 3.57 -15.76 7.86
CA THR A 200 3.01 -16.38 6.65
C THR A 200 1.50 -16.49 6.77
N PHE A 201 0.79 -16.05 5.74
CA PHE A 201 -0.64 -16.21 5.57
C PHE A 201 -0.89 -17.19 4.43
N ARG A 202 -1.29 -18.41 4.76
CA ARG A 202 -1.68 -19.43 3.79
C ARG A 202 -3.19 -19.44 3.62
N VAL A 203 -3.66 -19.19 2.40
CA VAL A 203 -5.08 -19.22 2.04
C VAL A 203 -5.38 -20.52 1.32
N HIS A 204 -6.38 -21.26 1.79
CA HIS A 204 -6.88 -22.48 1.16
C HIS A 204 -8.40 -22.55 1.32
N ALA A 205 -9.11 -21.83 0.45
CA ALA A 205 -10.57 -21.72 0.47
C ALA A 205 -11.20 -22.62 -0.60
N PRO A 206 -12.37 -23.24 -0.33
CA PRO A 206 -13.07 -24.08 -1.29
C PRO A 206 -13.85 -23.22 -2.31
N SER A 207 -13.15 -22.34 -3.03
CA SER A 207 -13.74 -21.46 -4.05
C SER A 207 -12.76 -21.19 -5.18
N THR A 208 -13.30 -21.07 -6.39
CA THR A 208 -12.57 -20.56 -7.57
C THR A 208 -12.85 -19.09 -7.82
N ARG A 209 -13.77 -18.46 -7.06
CA ARG A 209 -14.01 -17.02 -7.13
C ARG A 209 -12.77 -16.28 -6.60
N PRO A 210 -12.33 -15.19 -7.25
CA PRO A 210 -11.23 -14.39 -6.74
C PRO A 210 -11.50 -13.87 -5.33
N LEU A 211 -10.46 -13.84 -4.50
CA LEU A 211 -10.51 -13.40 -3.12
C LEU A 211 -9.57 -12.21 -2.92
N LEU A 212 -9.90 -11.34 -1.97
CA LEU A 212 -9.04 -10.25 -1.51
C LEU A 212 -8.60 -10.54 -0.08
N LEU A 213 -7.28 -10.58 0.12
CA LEU A 213 -6.63 -10.70 1.43
C LEU A 213 -6.05 -9.34 1.83
N ASP A 214 -6.66 -8.72 2.84
CA ASP A 214 -6.11 -7.53 3.49
C ASP A 214 -5.31 -7.95 4.73
N ILE A 215 -4.09 -7.44 4.88
CA ILE A 215 -3.22 -7.70 6.03
C ILE A 215 -2.92 -6.36 6.73
N PHE A 216 -3.09 -6.32 8.04
CA PHE A 216 -2.84 -5.18 8.90
C PHE A 216 -1.82 -5.55 9.98
N ALA A 217 -1.01 -4.58 10.39
CA ALA A 217 -0.07 -4.71 11.50
C ALA A 217 -0.24 -3.52 12.45
N ASN A 218 -0.12 -3.77 13.76
CA ASN A 218 -0.13 -2.76 14.82
C ASN A 218 0.84 -3.09 15.95
#